data_AF-A0A0G1LHI1-F1
#
_entry.id   AF-A0A0G1LHI1-F1
#
_cell.length_a   1.000
_cell.length_b   1.000
_cell.length_c   1.000
_cell.angle_alpha   90.00
_cell.angle_beta   90.00
_cell.angle_gamma   90.00
#
_symmetry.space_group_name_H-M   'P 1'
#
loop_
_entity.id
_entity.type
_entity.pdbx_description
1 polymer ?
#
loop_
_entity_poly.entity_id
_entity_poly.type
_entity_poly.pdbx_seq_one_letter_code
_entity_poly.pdbx_strand_id
1 'polypeptide(L)'
;KGRYYQLTKEGEKVLRKWELADYSLRRPKKWDGKWRMIIFDIPEKKRGVRKQITMLFNQAGFYRLQDSVWVYPYDCEDVIGLLKTDFGIGKDLLYVIANEIENDRHLRHEFGLNS
;
A
#
# COMPACT_ATOMS: atom_id res chain seq x y z
N LYS A 1 -22.87 26.78 -13.91
CA LYS A 1 -21.95 26.11 -14.88
C LYS A 1 -21.05 25.17 -14.09
N GLY A 2 -21.32 23.86 -14.10
CA GLY A 2 -20.50 22.87 -13.38
C GLY A 2 -19.25 22.52 -14.19
N ARG A 3 -18.07 22.56 -13.56
CA ARG A 3 -16.85 22.00 -14.15
C ARG A 3 -16.94 20.48 -14.06
N TYR A 4 -16.99 19.82 -15.20
CA TYR A 4 -16.79 18.38 -15.29
C TYR A 4 -15.29 18.09 -15.16
N TYR A 5 -14.90 17.35 -14.13
CA TYR A 5 -13.54 16.86 -13.97
C TYR A 5 -13.52 15.42 -14.50
N GLN A 6 -12.77 15.19 -15.57
CA GLN A 6 -12.52 13.87 -16.14
C GLN A 6 -11.11 13.41 -15.73
N LEU A 7 -10.96 12.15 -15.32
CA LEU A 7 -9.66 11.58 -15.03
C LEU A 7 -8.80 11.58 -16.30
N THR A 8 -7.50 11.81 -16.13
CA THR A 8 -6.54 11.62 -17.22
C THR A 8 -6.40 10.12 -17.49
N LYS A 9 -5.94 9.72 -18.69
CA LYS A 9 -5.69 8.29 -19.00
C LYS A 9 -4.77 7.60 -18.00
N GLU A 10 -3.82 8.34 -17.42
CA GLU A 10 -2.94 7.83 -16.35
C GLU A 10 -3.68 7.73 -15.01
N GLY A 11 -4.60 8.67 -14.73
CA GLY A 11 -5.52 8.58 -13.60
C GLY A 11 -6.49 7.40 -13.71
N GLU A 12 -7.01 7.09 -14.90
CA GLU A 12 -7.84 5.91 -15.16
C GLU A 12 -7.06 4.60 -14.98
N LYS A 13 -5.80 4.52 -15.44
CA LYS A 13 -4.96 3.34 -15.21
C LYS A 13 -4.68 3.13 -13.73
N VAL A 14 -4.39 4.21 -12.99
CA VAL A 14 -4.19 4.14 -11.54
C VAL A 14 -5.48 3.72 -10.85
N LEU A 15 -6.64 4.27 -11.23
CA LEU A 15 -7.95 3.87 -10.72
C LEU A 15 -8.28 2.40 -11.01
N ARG A 16 -7.90 1.89 -12.18
CA ARG A 16 -8.12 0.50 -12.56
C ARG A 16 -7.18 -0.47 -11.83
N LYS A 17 -5.93 -0.06 -11.59
CA LYS A 17 -5.00 -0.78 -10.70
C LYS A 17 -5.52 -0.77 -9.26
N TRP A 18 -6.18 0.32 -8.88
CA TRP A 18 -6.86 0.46 -7.61
C TRP A 18 -8.05 -0.45 -7.45
N GLU A 19 -8.93 -0.52 -8.44
CA GLU A 19 -10.07 -1.44 -8.44
C GLU A 19 -9.61 -2.91 -8.41
N LEU A 20 -8.49 -3.22 -9.08
CA LEU A 20 -7.83 -4.53 -8.99
C LEU A 20 -7.18 -4.76 -7.62
N ALA A 21 -6.59 -3.73 -7.01
CA ALA A 21 -6.07 -3.76 -5.65
C ALA A 21 -7.21 -3.92 -4.64
N ASP A 22 -8.35 -3.27 -4.81
CA ASP A 22 -9.54 -3.40 -3.97
C ASP A 22 -10.14 -4.81 -4.08
N TYR A 23 -10.08 -5.41 -5.28
CA TYR A 23 -10.48 -6.79 -5.52
C TYR A 23 -9.51 -7.83 -4.89
N SER A 24 -8.22 -7.50 -4.77
CA SER A 24 -7.16 -8.38 -4.23
C SER A 24 -6.85 -8.15 -2.74
N LEU A 25 -7.06 -6.94 -2.22
CA LEU A 25 -7.01 -6.58 -0.79
C LEU A 25 -8.31 -7.02 -0.09
N ARG A 26 -8.79 -8.23 -0.40
CA ARG A 26 -9.90 -8.85 0.33
C ARG A 26 -9.51 -8.89 1.78
N ARG A 27 -10.09 -8.00 2.60
CA ARG A 27 -9.87 -8.00 4.04
C ARG A 27 -10.52 -9.27 4.58
N PRO A 28 -9.74 -10.29 4.98
CA PRO A 28 -10.32 -11.50 5.54
C PRO A 28 -11.09 -11.13 6.81
N LYS A 29 -12.16 -11.87 7.11
CA LYS A 29 -12.94 -11.66 8.35
C LYS A 29 -12.07 -11.81 9.61
N LYS A 30 -10.98 -12.56 9.51
CA LYS A 30 -10.04 -12.83 10.60
C LYS A 30 -8.63 -12.48 10.15
N TRP A 31 -7.94 -11.69 10.96
CA TRP A 31 -6.52 -11.42 10.79
C TRP A 31 -5.69 -12.69 11.05
N ASP A 32 -4.66 -12.91 10.23
CA ASP A 32 -3.77 -14.07 10.34
C ASP A 32 -2.69 -13.91 11.43
N GLY A 33 -2.70 -12.78 12.15
CA GLY A 33 -1.75 -12.47 13.21
C GLY A 33 -0.39 -12.00 12.70
N LYS A 34 -0.27 -11.66 11.41
CA LYS A 34 0.99 -11.22 10.81
C LYS A 34 0.85 -9.82 10.22
N TRP A 35 1.89 -9.01 10.38
CA TRP A 35 2.02 -7.70 9.75
C TRP A 35 2.70 -7.81 8.40
N ARG A 36 2.21 -7.05 7.43
CA ARG A 36 2.81 -6.83 6.12
C ARG A 36 3.46 -5.46 6.11
N MET A 37 4.78 -5.45 6.13
CA MET A 37 5.57 -4.24 6.14
C MET A 37 6.22 -4.02 4.78
N ILE A 38 6.05 -2.83 4.23
CA ILE A 38 6.62 -2.42 2.96
C ILE A 38 7.64 -1.34 3.26
N ILE A 39 8.88 -1.59 2.86
CA ILE A 39 9.98 -0.64 3.01
C ILE A 39 10.47 -0.29 1.61
N PHE A 40 10.63 1.00 1.32
CA PHE A 40 11.21 1.39 0.03
C PHE A 40 12.24 2.51 0.15
N ASP A 41 13.29 2.40 -0.65
CA ASP A 41 14.30 3.45 -0.85
C ASP A 41 14.32 3.83 -2.34
N ILE A 42 13.25 4.52 -2.77
CA ILE A 42 13.08 4.92 -4.17
C ILE A 42 13.93 6.16 -4.44
N PRO A 43 14.95 6.10 -5.30
CA PRO A 43 15.89 7.21 -5.48
C PRO A 43 15.19 8.48 -5.98
N GLU A 44 15.77 9.67 -5.69
CA GLU A 44 15.14 10.98 -5.99
C GLU A 44 14.79 11.16 -7.48
N LYS A 45 15.60 10.59 -8.38
CA LYS A 45 15.31 10.54 -9.83
C LYS A 45 13.95 9.90 -10.16
N LYS A 46 13.38 9.11 -9.24
CA LYS A 46 12.06 8.46 -9.30
C LYS A 46 11.07 9.06 -8.30
N ARG A 47 11.22 10.33 -7.87
CA ARG A 47 10.30 10.99 -6.93
C ARG A 47 8.82 10.88 -7.32
N GLY A 48 8.51 10.97 -8.62
CA GLY A 48 7.15 10.80 -9.14
C GLY A 48 6.54 9.44 -8.77
N VAL A 49 7.32 8.36 -8.89
CA VAL A 49 6.93 7.00 -8.51
C VAL A 49 6.70 6.91 -7.01
N ARG A 50 7.62 7.46 -6.20
CA ARG A 50 7.48 7.51 -4.73
C ARG A 50 6.16 8.19 -4.32
N LYS A 51 5.83 9.32 -4.96
CA LYS A 51 4.57 10.05 -4.70
C LYS A 51 3.35 9.24 -5.10
N GLN A 52 3.39 8.55 -6.24
CA GLN A 52 2.30 7.67 -6.69
C GLN A 52 2.08 6.52 -5.71
N ILE A 53 3.13 5.82 -5.28
CA ILE A 53 3.03 4.71 -4.32
C ILE A 53 2.52 5.18 -2.96
N THR A 54 2.98 6.34 -2.50
CA THR A 54 2.47 6.95 -1.25
C THR A 54 0.98 7.26 -1.36
N MET A 55 0.53 7.85 -2.47
CA MET A 55 -0.90 8.04 -2.71
C MET A 55 -1.64 6.71 -2.76
N LEU A 56 -1.02 5.71 -3.39
CA LEU A 56 -1.55 4.35 -3.43
C LEU A 56 -1.77 3.87 -1.98
N PHE A 57 -0.73 3.62 -1.21
CA PHE A 57 -0.85 3.11 0.15
C PHE A 57 -1.82 3.88 1.06
N ASN A 58 -1.87 5.21 0.98
CA ASN A 58 -2.87 6.00 1.72
C ASN A 58 -4.32 5.64 1.37
N GLN A 59 -4.68 5.54 0.08
CA GLN A 59 -6.09 5.27 -0.29
C GLN A 59 -6.49 3.81 -0.01
N ALA A 60 -5.52 2.89 0.11
CA ALA A 60 -5.75 1.47 0.45
C ALA A 60 -5.95 1.27 1.96
N GLY A 61 -5.64 2.30 2.75
CA GLY A 61 -5.65 2.23 4.19
C GLY A 61 -4.41 1.56 4.79
N PHE A 62 -3.26 1.59 4.10
CA PHE A 62 -2.00 1.21 4.74
C PHE A 62 -1.63 2.29 5.74
N TYR A 63 -1.02 1.88 6.86
CA TYR A 63 -0.53 2.80 7.86
C TYR A 63 0.91 3.21 7.55
N ARG A 64 1.20 4.52 7.54
CA ARG A 64 2.57 5.03 7.38
C ARG A 64 3.28 5.01 8.73
N LEU A 65 4.11 4.00 8.96
CA LEU A 65 4.89 3.84 10.19
C LEU A 65 6.08 4.83 10.23
N GLN A 66 6.73 5.04 9.09
CA GLN A 66 7.78 6.05 8.87
C GLN A 66 7.73 6.55 7.41
N ASP A 67 8.57 7.52 7.04
CA ASP A 67 8.58 8.14 5.70
C ASP A 67 8.67 7.14 4.53
N SER A 68 9.40 6.03 4.74
CA SER A 68 9.62 4.98 3.76
C SER A 68 9.11 3.60 4.23
N VAL A 69 8.36 3.56 5.33
CA VAL A 69 7.91 2.31 5.96
C VAL A 69 6.40 2.34 6.14
N TRP A 70 5.74 1.34 5.55
CA TRP A 70 4.29 1.19 5.56
C TRP A 70 3.91 -0.17 6.13
N VAL A 71 2.76 -0.22 6.81
CA VAL A 71 2.27 -1.42 7.48
C VAL A 71 0.82 -1.69 7.08
N TYR A 72 0.50 -2.96 6.92
CA TYR A 72 -0.85 -3.45 6.65
C TYR A 72 -1.05 -4.82 7.31
N PRO A 73 -2.23 -5.15 7.86
CA PRO A 73 -2.41 -6.43 8.56
C PRO A 73 -2.79 -7.59 7.63
N TYR A 74 -3.23 -7.32 6.40
CA TYR A 74 -3.74 -8.37 5.50
C TYR A 74 -2.75 -8.64 4.37
N ASP A 75 -2.85 -9.84 3.79
CA ASP A 75 -2.00 -10.20 2.67
C ASP A 75 -2.22 -9.25 1.48
N CYS A 76 -1.12 -8.77 0.91
CA CYS A 76 -1.10 -7.87 -0.22
C CYS A 76 0.06 -8.17 -1.17
N GLU A 77 0.64 -9.39 -1.09
CA GLU A 77 1.82 -9.77 -1.87
C GLU A 77 1.64 -9.55 -3.38
N ASP A 78 0.50 -9.95 -3.94
CA ASP A 78 0.18 -9.75 -5.35
C ASP A 78 0.18 -8.27 -5.75
N VAL A 79 -0.40 -7.40 -4.92
CA VAL A 79 -0.41 -5.95 -5.13
C VAL A 79 1.03 -5.43 -5.14
N ILE A 80 1.85 -5.87 -4.19
CA ILE A 80 3.26 -5.46 -4.13
C ILE A 80 4.04 -5.97 -5.35
N GLY A 81 3.79 -7.20 -5.80
CA GLY A 81 4.38 -7.76 -7.02
C GLY A 81 4.04 -6.96 -8.28
N LEU A 82 2.79 -6.53 -8.42
CA LEU A 82 2.35 -5.65 -9.50
C LEU A 82 3.04 -4.28 -9.43
N LEU A 83 3.13 -3.67 -8.26
CA LEU A 83 3.84 -2.38 -8.09
C LEU A 83 5.32 -2.48 -8.46
N LYS A 84 5.99 -3.56 -8.04
CA LYS A 84 7.40 -3.81 -8.38
C LYS A 84 7.61 -3.87 -9.89
N THR A 85 6.71 -4.55 -10.59
CA THR A 85 6.77 -4.75 -12.04
C THR A 85 6.43 -3.46 -12.79
N ASP A 86 5.29 -2.84 -12.49
CA ASP A 86 4.77 -1.67 -13.20
C ASP A 86 5.65 -0.42 -13.07
N PHE A 87 6.28 -0.23 -11.91
CA PHE A 87 7.12 0.92 -11.65
C PHE A 87 8.62 0.64 -11.79
N GLY A 88 9.00 -0.62 -12.08
CA GLY A 88 10.40 -1.03 -12.18
C GLY A 88 11.19 -0.73 -10.90
N ILE A 89 10.60 -1.01 -9.74
CA ILE A 89 11.17 -0.73 -8.40
C ILE A 89 11.46 -2.00 -7.60
N GLY A 90 11.50 -3.18 -8.24
CA GLY A 90 11.68 -4.45 -7.55
C GLY A 90 12.87 -4.50 -6.58
N LYS A 91 13.97 -3.81 -6.91
CA LYS A 91 15.17 -3.68 -6.07
C LYS A 91 15.11 -2.56 -5.03
N ASP A 92 14.20 -1.61 -5.21
CA ASP A 92 14.04 -0.42 -4.37
C ASP A 92 12.93 -0.62 -3.32
N LEU A 93 12.24 -1.78 -3.32
CA LEU A 93 11.09 -2.09 -2.46
C LEU A 93 11.19 -3.50 -1.85
N LEU A 94 11.11 -3.56 -0.53
CA LEU A 94 11.08 -4.78 0.28
C LEU A 94 9.67 -5.03 0.81
N TYR A 95 9.25 -6.30 0.79
CA TYR A 95 8.03 -6.79 1.42
C TYR A 95 8.44 -7.73 2.54
N VAL A 96 7.98 -7.44 3.75
CA VAL A 96 8.34 -8.18 4.96
C VAL A 96 7.06 -8.68 5.60
N ILE A 97 7.04 -9.98 5.90
CA ILE A 97 6.01 -10.58 6.73
C ILE A 97 6.60 -10.71 8.13
N ALA A 98 6.03 -9.99 9.08
CA ALA A 98 6.45 -10.00 10.47
C ALA A 98 5.36 -10.59 11.36
N ASN A 99 5.73 -11.45 12.32
CA ASN A 99 4.77 -11.94 13.31
C ASN A 99 4.43 -10.85 14.34
N GLU A 100 5.36 -9.93 14.61
CA GLU A 100 5.22 -8.91 15.64
C GLU A 100 5.87 -7.60 15.19
N ILE A 101 5.29 -6.49 15.64
CA ILE A 101 5.89 -5.16 15.64
C ILE A 101 5.87 -4.71 17.11
N GLU A 102 6.98 -4.19 17.62
CA GLU A 102 7.06 -3.72 19.00
C GLU A 102 6.01 -2.62 19.24
N ASN A 103 5.28 -2.70 20.37
CA ASN A 103 4.26 -1.72 20.75
C ASN A 103 3.16 -1.48 19.68
N ASP A 104 2.76 -2.53 18.94
CA ASP A 104 1.76 -2.46 17.86
C ASP A 104 0.32 -2.13 18.30
N ARG A 105 0.08 -1.85 19.59
CA ARG A 105 -1.26 -1.53 20.12
C ARG A 105 -1.94 -0.41 19.33
N HIS A 106 -1.18 0.62 18.95
CA HIS A 106 -1.70 1.72 18.12
C HIS A 106 -2.09 1.22 16.73
N LEU A 107 -1.26 0.40 16.08
CA LEU A 107 -1.58 -0.20 14.78
C LEU A 107 -2.83 -1.09 14.86
N ARG A 108 -2.93 -1.95 15.87
CA ARG A 108 -4.12 -2.80 16.08
C ARG A 108 -5.38 -1.96 16.22
N HIS A 109 -5.31 -0.84 16.94
CA HIS A 109 -6.42 0.10 17.05
C HIS A 109 -6.78 0.73 15.70
N GLU A 110 -5.80 1.25 14.95
CA GLU A 110 -6.02 1.83 13.61
C GLU A 110 -6.70 0.85 12.65
N PHE A 111 -6.38 -0.44 12.74
CA PHE A 111 -6.94 -1.50 11.89
C PHE A 111 -8.14 -2.22 12.49
N GLY A 112 -8.62 -1.83 13.68
CA GLY A 112 -9.76 -2.47 14.34
C GLY A 112 -9.53 -3.94 14.71
N LEU A 113 -8.28 -4.32 15.01
CA LEU A 113 -7.86 -5.69 15.32
C LEU A 113 -7.98 -6.05 16.81
N ASN A 114 -8.69 -5.22 17.59
CA ASN A 114 -8.85 -5.40 19.04
C ASN A 114 -9.72 -6.64 19.32
N SER A 115 -9.06 -7.78 19.49
CA SER A 115 -9.55 -8.96 20.22
C SER A 115 -8.73 -9.09 21.50
#